data_AF-A0A930UYW1-F1
#
_entry.id   AF-A0A930UYW1-F1
#
_cell.length_a   1.000
_cell.length_b   1.000
_cell.length_c   1.000
_cell.angle_alpha   90.00
_cell.angle_beta   90.00
_cell.angle_gamma   90.00
#
_symmetry.space_group_name_H-M   'P 1'
#
loop_
_entity.id
_entity.type
_entity.pdbx_description
1 polymer ?
#
loop_
_entity_poly.entity_id
_entity_poly.type
_entity_poly.pdbx_seq_one_letter_code
_entity_poly.pdbx_strand_id
1 'polypeptide(L)'
;MRGGRPQVDVGPRERVLAWATTVEGIVLVGTRDAFYECESDTGWSASARIPWEQVQASDWDSETSVLRLSEVGTFGEQRPEHTWTLVDPGRLLGLLRERVTASVVYQLHVPVAGRRGLRVIARRAPAGDQPVRWLYEYDEGVDPDSPAVREAARTALGRARDMVGDA
;
A
#
# COMPACT_ATOMS: atom_id res chain seq x y z
N MET A 1 -11.64 -1.89 -27.42
CA MET A 1 -12.64 -0.84 -27.13
C MET A 1 -12.08 0.02 -26.01
N ARG A 2 -11.85 1.32 -26.22
CA ARG A 2 -11.48 2.22 -25.12
C ARG A 2 -12.76 2.49 -24.33
N GLY A 3 -12.99 1.75 -23.26
CA GLY A 3 -14.11 2.00 -22.36
C GLY A 3 -14.05 3.44 -21.86
N GLY A 4 -15.20 4.11 -21.84
CA GLY A 4 -15.29 5.44 -21.23
C GLY A 4 -14.84 5.39 -19.77
N ARG A 5 -14.42 6.54 -19.24
CA ARG A 5 -14.03 6.66 -17.83
C ARG A 5 -15.17 6.15 -16.92
N PRO A 6 -14.88 5.24 -15.96
CA PRO A 6 -15.90 4.73 -15.07
C PRO A 6 -16.48 5.87 -14.23
N GLN A 7 -17.81 5.86 -14.06
CA GLN A 7 -18.52 6.78 -13.18
C GLN A 7 -18.58 6.14 -11.80
N VAL A 8 -17.50 6.25 -11.03
CA VAL A 8 -17.41 5.75 -9.66
C VAL A 8 -17.41 6.89 -8.65
N ASP A 9 -18.01 6.64 -7.49
CA ASP A 9 -18.00 7.58 -6.38
C ASP A 9 -16.64 7.48 -5.64
N VAL A 10 -15.82 8.51 -5.81
CA VAL A 10 -14.54 8.68 -5.12
C VAL A 10 -14.63 9.79 -4.08
N GLY A 11 -13.63 9.87 -3.21
CA GLY A 11 -13.58 10.86 -2.13
C GLY A 11 -13.72 12.31 -2.63
N PRO A 12 -14.15 13.23 -1.76
CA PRO A 12 -14.35 14.63 -2.14
C PRO A 12 -13.04 15.23 -2.70
N ARG A 13 -13.13 15.88 -3.86
CA ARG A 13 -12.00 16.46 -4.62
C ARG A 13 -11.04 15.45 -5.24
N GLU A 14 -11.26 14.15 -5.08
CA GLU A 14 -10.50 13.13 -5.79
C GLU A 14 -10.96 13.03 -7.24
N ARG A 15 -10.05 12.57 -8.11
CA ARG A 15 -10.33 12.32 -9.52
C ARG A 15 -9.75 10.96 -9.88
N VAL A 16 -10.51 10.16 -10.62
CA VAL A 16 -10.02 8.94 -11.27
C VAL A 16 -8.90 9.31 -12.23
N LEU A 17 -7.72 8.71 -12.02
CA LEU A 17 -6.53 8.92 -12.84
C LEU A 17 -6.26 7.71 -13.74
N ALA A 18 -6.47 6.50 -13.22
CA ALA A 18 -6.39 5.25 -13.96
C ALA A 18 -7.40 4.25 -13.41
N TRP A 19 -7.78 3.27 -14.23
CA TRP A 19 -8.68 2.19 -13.83
C TRP A 19 -8.35 0.92 -14.60
N ALA A 20 -8.78 -0.21 -14.06
CA ALA A 20 -8.78 -1.52 -14.71
C ALA A 20 -10.07 -2.27 -14.33
N THR A 21 -10.45 -3.25 -15.12
CA THR A 21 -11.59 -4.12 -14.84
C THR A 21 -11.09 -5.53 -14.61
N THR A 22 -11.61 -6.17 -13.56
CA THR A 22 -11.30 -7.57 -13.26
C THR A 22 -12.17 -8.51 -14.08
N VAL A 23 -11.80 -9.79 -14.17
CA VAL A 23 -12.60 -10.80 -14.87
C VAL A 23 -13.97 -11.03 -14.22
N GLU A 24 -14.09 -10.72 -12.92
CA GLU A 24 -15.32 -10.74 -12.13
C GLU A 24 -16.19 -9.48 -12.32
N GLY A 25 -15.73 -8.50 -13.11
CA GLY A 25 -16.47 -7.27 -13.39
C GLY A 25 -16.32 -6.17 -12.33
N ILE A 26 -15.40 -6.34 -11.39
CA ILE A 26 -15.01 -5.28 -10.44
C ILE A 26 -14.21 -4.21 -11.17
N VAL A 27 -14.44 -2.95 -10.85
CA VAL A 27 -13.67 -1.83 -11.39
C VAL A 27 -12.69 -1.33 -10.33
N LEU A 28 -11.41 -1.52 -10.60
CA LEU A 28 -10.33 -1.02 -9.77
C LEU A 28 -9.96 0.39 -10.22
N VAL A 29 -9.84 1.31 -9.28
CA VAL A 29 -9.65 2.73 -9.57
C VAL A 29 -8.52 3.30 -8.74
N GLY A 30 -7.59 4.00 -9.40
CA GLY A 30 -6.56 4.76 -8.72
C GLY A 30 -6.83 6.26 -8.84
N THR A 31 -6.76 6.95 -7.70
CA THR A 31 -6.81 8.40 -7.62
C THR A 31 -5.46 8.96 -7.17
N ARG A 32 -5.41 10.26 -6.86
CA ARG A 32 -4.24 10.86 -6.22
C ARG A 32 -4.03 10.35 -4.79
N ASP A 33 -5.11 10.01 -4.09
CA ASP A 33 -5.10 9.87 -2.63
C ASP A 33 -5.34 8.42 -2.18
N ALA A 34 -6.01 7.59 -3.00
CA ALA A 34 -6.28 6.20 -2.67
C ALA A 34 -6.46 5.29 -3.90
N PHE A 35 -6.35 3.99 -3.62
CA PHE A 35 -6.85 2.91 -4.44
C PHE A 35 -8.29 2.56 -4.04
N TYR A 36 -9.11 2.20 -5.01
CA TYR A 36 -10.51 1.89 -4.82
C TYR A 36 -10.87 0.59 -5.51
N GLU A 37 -11.73 -0.16 -4.84
CA GLU A 37 -12.47 -1.28 -5.40
C GLU A 37 -13.93 -0.86 -5.54
N CYS A 38 -14.51 -1.05 -6.72
CA CYS A 38 -15.89 -0.66 -7.00
C CYS A 38 -16.63 -1.81 -7.67
N GLU A 39 -17.72 -2.24 -7.07
CA GLU A 39 -18.58 -3.28 -7.62
C GLU A 39 -19.66 -2.66 -8.52
N SER A 40 -19.99 -3.34 -9.61
CA SER A 40 -20.93 -2.82 -10.61
C SER A 40 -22.40 -2.88 -10.16
N ASP A 41 -22.73 -3.78 -9.23
CA ASP A 41 -24.07 -4.00 -8.68
C ASP A 41 -24.42 -3.05 -7.52
N THR A 42 -23.43 -2.47 -6.84
CA THR A 42 -23.61 -1.51 -5.74
C THR A 42 -23.85 -0.07 -6.20
N GLY A 43 -24.20 0.13 -7.48
CA GLY A 43 -24.45 1.46 -8.03
C GLY A 43 -23.21 2.34 -8.07
N TRP A 44 -22.02 1.75 -8.26
CA TRP A 44 -20.72 2.42 -8.38
C TRP A 44 -20.17 3.04 -7.09
N SER A 45 -20.70 2.62 -5.94
CA SER A 45 -20.10 2.90 -4.65
C SER A 45 -18.82 2.08 -4.47
N ALA A 46 -17.83 2.65 -3.81
CA ALA A 46 -16.62 1.92 -3.47
C ALA A 46 -16.91 0.85 -2.40
N SER A 47 -16.61 -0.42 -2.70
CA SER A 47 -16.63 -1.51 -1.72
C SER A 47 -15.40 -1.46 -0.80
N ALA A 48 -14.27 -0.95 -1.32
CA ALA A 48 -13.07 -0.67 -0.54
C ALA A 48 -12.40 0.64 -0.97
N ARG A 49 -11.81 1.34 0.00
CA ARG A 49 -10.92 2.49 -0.20
C ARG A 49 -9.64 2.27 0.59
N ILE A 50 -8.52 2.13 -0.10
CA ILE A 50 -7.20 1.86 0.47
C ILE A 50 -6.30 3.09 0.22
N PRO A 51 -6.06 3.93 1.23
CA PRO A 51 -5.13 5.06 1.09
C PRO A 51 -3.73 4.59 0.75
N TRP A 52 -2.99 5.36 -0.06
CA TRP A 52 -1.67 4.93 -0.54
C TRP A 52 -0.66 4.68 0.59
N GLU A 53 -0.75 5.45 1.68
CA GLU A 53 0.07 5.26 2.88
C GLU A 53 -0.26 3.98 3.67
N GLN A 54 -1.38 3.34 3.36
CA GLN A 54 -1.77 2.04 3.90
C GLN A 54 -1.40 0.89 2.97
N VAL A 55 -0.94 1.12 1.75
CA VAL A 55 -0.49 0.04 0.85
C VAL A 55 0.94 -0.34 1.19
N GLN A 56 1.16 -1.50 1.78
CA GLN A 56 2.51 -1.98 2.09
C GLN A 56 3.25 -2.41 0.81
N ALA A 57 2.67 -3.31 0.04
CA ALA A 57 3.29 -3.80 -1.17
C ALA A 57 2.25 -4.07 -2.25
N SER A 58 2.74 -4.15 -3.47
CA SER A 58 1.97 -4.59 -4.62
C SER A 58 2.82 -5.48 -5.49
N ASP A 59 2.19 -6.50 -6.04
CA ASP A 59 2.84 -7.45 -6.93
C ASP A 59 1.96 -7.70 -8.16
N TRP A 60 2.59 -7.81 -9.32
CA TRP A 60 1.91 -8.04 -10.60
C TRP A 60 2.53 -9.23 -11.29
N ASP A 61 1.70 -10.24 -11.55
CA ASP A 61 2.05 -11.38 -12.37
C ASP A 61 1.45 -11.20 -13.77
N SER A 62 2.32 -10.95 -14.76
CA SER A 62 1.90 -10.76 -16.15
C SER A 62 1.46 -12.04 -16.85
N GLU A 63 1.90 -13.22 -16.38
CA GLU A 63 1.53 -14.50 -16.98
C GLU A 63 0.10 -14.88 -16.59
N THR A 64 -0.25 -14.70 -15.31
CA THR A 64 -1.58 -15.00 -14.78
C THR A 64 -2.52 -13.80 -14.79
N SER A 65 -2.02 -12.61 -15.11
CA SER A 65 -2.74 -11.34 -15.03
C SER A 65 -3.28 -11.03 -13.64
N VAL A 66 -2.55 -11.43 -12.58
CA VAL A 66 -2.95 -11.28 -11.19
C VAL A 66 -2.25 -10.08 -10.55
N LEU A 67 -3.04 -9.14 -10.03
CA LEU A 67 -2.59 -8.05 -9.17
C LEU A 67 -2.85 -8.44 -7.71
N ARG A 68 -1.78 -8.40 -6.90
CA ARG A 68 -1.85 -8.51 -5.44
C ARG A 68 -1.52 -7.16 -4.81
N LEU A 69 -2.30 -6.78 -3.80
CA LEU A 69 -2.04 -5.60 -2.98
C LEU A 69 -2.16 -5.98 -1.51
N SER A 70 -1.14 -5.69 -0.72
CA SER A 70 -1.15 -5.92 0.71
C SER A 70 -1.17 -4.60 1.46
N GLU A 71 -2.02 -4.51 2.48
CA GLU A 71 -2.08 -3.33 3.33
C GLU A 71 -1.04 -3.41 4.45
N VAL A 72 -0.79 -2.28 5.11
CA VAL A 72 -0.02 -2.25 6.35
C VAL A 72 -0.78 -3.08 7.40
N GLY A 73 -0.10 -4.11 7.93
CA GLY A 73 -0.68 -4.97 8.95
C GLY A 73 -0.36 -4.49 10.37
N THR A 74 -1.19 -4.88 11.33
CA THR A 74 -0.83 -4.83 12.75
C THR A 74 0.02 -6.05 13.10
N PHE A 75 1.04 -5.88 13.93
CA PHE A 75 1.83 -7.01 14.40
C PHE A 75 0.96 -8.01 15.17
N GLY A 76 1.07 -9.31 14.81
CA GLY A 76 0.27 -10.38 15.39
C GLY A 76 -1.10 -10.60 14.74
N GLU A 77 -1.48 -9.77 13.76
CA GLU A 77 -2.71 -9.92 13.00
C GLU A 77 -2.42 -10.37 11.57
N GLN A 78 -3.38 -11.08 10.96
CA GLN A 78 -3.31 -11.39 9.54
C GLN A 78 -3.41 -10.08 8.76
N ARG A 79 -2.44 -9.85 7.88
CA ARG A 79 -2.41 -8.67 7.03
C ARG A 79 -3.57 -8.71 6.03
N PRO A 80 -4.32 -7.61 5.84
CA PRO A 80 -5.27 -7.53 4.74
C PRO A 80 -4.55 -7.65 3.41
N GLU A 81 -4.96 -8.62 2.61
CA GLU A 81 -4.45 -8.86 1.26
C GLU A 81 -5.62 -8.89 0.28
N HIS A 82 -5.39 -8.26 -0.87
CA HIS A 82 -6.36 -8.15 -1.94
C HIS A 82 -5.76 -8.73 -3.21
N THR A 83 -6.54 -9.52 -3.94
CA THR A 83 -6.09 -10.22 -5.16
C THR A 83 -7.15 -10.10 -6.24
N TRP A 84 -6.75 -9.63 -7.41
CA TRP A 84 -7.65 -9.47 -8.56
C TRP A 84 -7.00 -9.99 -9.84
N THR A 85 -7.80 -10.65 -10.68
CA THR A 85 -7.38 -11.03 -12.04
C THR A 85 -7.86 -9.97 -13.02
N LEU A 86 -6.95 -9.29 -13.71
CA LEU A 86 -7.27 -8.15 -14.57
C LEU A 86 -7.51 -8.57 -16.01
N VAL A 87 -8.54 -8.01 -16.65
CA VAL A 87 -8.77 -8.17 -18.10
C VAL A 87 -7.72 -7.41 -18.91
N ASP A 88 -7.45 -6.17 -18.51
CA ASP A 88 -6.38 -5.31 -19.03
C ASP A 88 -5.95 -4.36 -17.90
N PRO A 89 -4.67 -4.38 -17.48
CA PRO A 89 -4.18 -3.48 -16.44
C PRO A 89 -4.14 -2.01 -16.87
N GLY A 90 -4.14 -1.71 -18.17
CA GLY A 90 -4.08 -0.36 -18.70
C GLY A 90 -2.97 0.49 -18.07
N ARG A 91 -3.33 1.65 -17.50
CA ARG A 91 -2.39 2.53 -16.78
C ARG A 91 -2.38 2.33 -15.27
N LEU A 92 -3.22 1.43 -14.74
CA LEU A 92 -3.44 1.30 -13.30
C LEU A 92 -2.16 0.86 -12.58
N LEU A 93 -1.44 -0.13 -13.11
CA LEU A 93 -0.20 -0.63 -12.50
C LEU A 93 0.89 0.46 -12.42
N GLY A 94 1.00 1.29 -13.45
CA GLY A 94 1.93 2.41 -13.47
C GLY A 94 1.61 3.45 -12.40
N LEU A 95 0.34 3.86 -12.31
CA LEU A 95 -0.13 4.78 -11.28
C LEU A 95 0.07 4.19 -9.88
N LEU A 96 -0.27 2.92 -9.69
CA LEU A 96 -0.14 2.22 -8.42
C LEU A 96 1.31 2.23 -7.95
N ARG A 97 2.26 1.82 -8.81
CA ARG A 97 3.69 1.85 -8.48
C ARG A 97 4.17 3.26 -8.12
N GLU A 98 3.76 4.26 -8.91
CA GLU A 98 4.10 5.67 -8.65
C GLU A 98 3.60 6.11 -7.28
N ARG A 99 2.33 5.85 -6.96
CA ARG A 99 1.68 6.32 -5.74
C ARG A 99 2.17 5.60 -4.50
N VAL A 100 2.36 4.27 -4.56
CA VAL A 100 2.96 3.49 -3.48
C VAL A 100 4.37 4.00 -3.18
N THR A 101 5.19 4.22 -4.21
CA THR A 101 6.55 4.77 -4.04
C THR A 101 6.52 6.17 -3.44
N ALA A 102 5.64 7.04 -3.92
CA ALA A 102 5.50 8.41 -3.42
C ALA A 102 4.99 8.47 -1.97
N SER A 103 4.34 7.41 -1.48
CA SER A 103 3.88 7.35 -0.09
C SER A 103 5.01 7.13 0.91
N VAL A 104 6.16 6.58 0.49
CA VAL A 104 7.29 6.29 1.38
C VAL A 104 8.15 7.53 1.56
N VAL A 105 8.20 8.05 2.79
CA VAL A 105 9.00 9.25 3.12
C VAL A 105 10.35 8.90 3.75
N TYR A 106 10.46 7.73 4.39
CA TYR A 106 11.71 7.25 4.95
C TYR A 106 11.71 5.73 5.08
N GLN A 107 12.88 5.12 4.93
CA GLN A 107 13.08 3.69 5.14
C GLN A 107 14.48 3.43 5.68
N LEU A 108 14.57 2.65 6.75
CA LEU A 108 15.82 2.25 7.39
C LEU A 108 15.81 0.75 7.68
N HIS A 109 16.78 0.02 7.14
CA HIS A 109 17.04 -1.37 7.52
C HIS A 109 18.08 -1.42 8.65
N VAL A 110 17.81 -2.22 9.67
CA VAL A 110 18.70 -2.44 10.81
C VAL A 110 18.93 -3.94 10.99
N PRO A 111 20.16 -4.44 10.81
CA PRO A 111 20.48 -5.83 11.06
C PRO A 111 20.40 -6.15 12.56
N VAL A 112 19.89 -7.33 12.90
CA VAL A 112 19.81 -7.84 14.28
C VAL A 112 20.60 -9.13 14.45
N ALA A 113 20.60 -10.02 13.44
CA ALA A 113 21.34 -11.28 13.45
C ALA A 113 22.04 -11.52 12.10
N GLY A 114 23.35 -11.28 12.04
CA GLY A 114 24.11 -11.31 10.80
C GLY A 114 23.61 -10.21 9.85
N ARG A 115 23.11 -10.59 8.67
CA ARG A 115 22.51 -9.66 7.70
C ARG A 115 20.99 -9.50 7.82
N ARG A 116 20.32 -10.35 8.61
CA ARG A 116 18.87 -10.32 8.79
C ARG A 116 18.51 -9.33 9.89
N GLY A 117 17.40 -8.63 9.72
CA GLY A 117 16.93 -7.68 10.71
C GLY A 117 15.53 -7.17 10.41
N LEU A 118 15.33 -5.88 10.65
CA LEU A 118 14.04 -5.23 10.44
C LEU A 118 14.18 -3.97 9.58
N ARG A 119 13.11 -3.57 8.90
CA ARG A 119 12.95 -2.26 8.29
C ARG A 119 11.99 -1.42 9.11
N VAL A 120 12.38 -0.18 9.39
CA VAL A 120 11.45 0.88 9.83
C VAL A 120 11.09 1.67 8.60
N ILE A 121 9.81 1.72 8.27
CA ILE A 121 9.31 2.45 7.10
C ILE A 121 8.33 3.52 7.59
N ALA A 122 8.51 4.71 7.05
CA ALA A 122 7.69 5.87 7.30
C ALA A 122 6.89 6.16 6.03
N ARG A 123 5.58 6.28 6.16
CA ARG A 123 4.67 6.59 5.05
C ARG A 123 3.82 7.79 5.35
N ARG A 124 3.53 8.58 4.32
CA ARG A 124 2.62 9.71 4.38
C ARG A 124 1.70 9.65 3.17
N ALA A 125 0.45 10.10 3.35
CA ALA A 125 -0.42 10.32 2.20
C ALA A 125 0.33 11.20 1.18
N PRO A 126 0.32 10.87 -0.13
CA PRO A 126 0.95 11.69 -1.18
C PRO A 126 0.37 13.12 -1.28
N ALA A 127 -0.68 13.40 -0.52
CA ALA A 127 -1.53 14.54 -0.58
C ALA A 127 -1.87 15.06 0.82
N GLY A 128 -1.75 16.38 1.00
CA GLY A 128 -2.11 17.04 2.25
C GLY A 128 -1.05 16.89 3.34
N ASP A 129 -1.42 17.27 4.56
CA ASP A 129 -0.55 17.23 5.74
C ASP A 129 -0.99 16.14 6.72
N GLN A 130 -1.19 14.93 6.19
CA GLN A 130 -1.53 13.77 7.02
C GLN A 130 -0.32 13.36 7.86
N PRO A 131 -0.53 12.83 9.08
CA PRO A 131 0.55 12.39 9.94
C PRO A 131 1.32 11.23 9.29
N VAL A 132 2.61 11.13 9.65
CA VAL A 132 3.44 10.01 9.21
C VAL A 132 2.99 8.74 9.93
N ARG A 133 2.77 7.69 9.14
CA ARG A 133 2.53 6.33 9.62
C ARG A 133 3.85 5.57 9.66
N TRP A 134 4.08 4.89 10.77
CA TRP A 134 5.29 4.13 11.02
C TRP A 134 4.98 2.64 11.05
N LEU A 135 5.76 1.84 10.34
CA LEU A 135 5.59 0.39 10.27
C LEU A 135 6.94 -0.33 10.37
N TYR A 136 6.90 -1.55 10.87
CA TYR A 136 8.03 -2.46 10.89
C TYR A 136 7.81 -3.60 9.90
N GLU A 137 8.86 -3.94 9.16
CA GLU A 137 8.93 -5.20 8.41
C GLU A 137 10.10 -6.02 8.94
N TYR A 138 9.90 -7.31 9.13
CA TYR A 138 10.94 -8.22 9.61
C TYR A 138 11.39 -9.11 8.46
N ASP A 139 12.70 -9.29 8.31
CA ASP A 139 13.22 -10.26 7.35
C ASP A 139 12.82 -11.67 7.80
N GLU A 140 12.77 -12.60 6.84
CA GLU A 140 12.41 -13.99 7.11
C GLU A 140 13.32 -14.62 8.20
N GLY A 141 12.67 -15.24 9.19
CA GLY A 141 13.33 -15.88 10.33
C GLY A 141 13.79 -14.92 11.43
N VAL A 142 13.42 -13.63 11.36
CA VAL A 142 13.58 -12.69 12.48
C VAL A 142 12.34 -12.78 13.37
N ASP A 143 12.55 -13.11 14.65
CA ASP A 143 11.47 -13.20 15.64
C ASP A 143 11.19 -11.82 16.27
N PRO A 144 10.05 -11.19 15.97
CA PRO A 144 9.65 -9.88 16.50
C PRO A 144 9.35 -9.89 18.02
N ASP A 145 9.11 -11.05 18.62
CA ASP A 145 8.90 -11.18 20.06
C ASP A 145 10.21 -11.30 20.85
N SER A 146 11.33 -11.49 20.16
CA SER A 146 12.66 -11.49 20.77
C SER A 146 12.97 -10.13 21.43
N PRO A 147 13.43 -10.11 22.69
CA PRO A 147 13.82 -8.86 23.36
C PRO A 147 14.87 -8.04 22.59
N ALA A 148 15.81 -8.71 21.92
CA ALA A 148 16.84 -8.04 21.13
C ALA A 148 16.27 -7.36 19.89
N VAL A 149 15.28 -7.99 19.23
CA VAL A 149 14.61 -7.41 18.05
C VAL A 149 13.73 -6.23 18.45
N ARG A 150 12.99 -6.33 19.57
CA ARG A 150 12.16 -5.23 20.08
C ARG A 150 12.99 -4.00 20.45
N GLU A 151 14.14 -4.20 21.08
CA GLU A 151 15.04 -3.09 21.43
C GLU A 151 15.68 -2.45 20.20
N ALA A 152 16.09 -3.26 19.22
CA ALA A 152 16.57 -2.78 17.93
C ALA A 152 15.48 -1.98 17.19
N ALA A 153 14.24 -2.47 17.18
CA ALA A 153 13.10 -1.80 16.55
C ALA A 153 12.81 -0.44 17.19
N ARG A 154 12.73 -0.38 18.52
CA ARG A 154 12.51 0.86 19.28
C ARG A 154 13.62 1.90 19.02
N THR A 155 14.88 1.45 19.02
CA THR A 155 16.02 2.32 18.74
C THR A 155 16.01 2.83 17.29
N ALA A 156 15.71 1.95 16.34
CA ALA A 156 15.62 2.30 14.93
C ALA A 156 14.49 3.30 14.66
N LEU A 157 13.33 3.13 15.30
CA LEU A 157 12.21 4.06 15.20
C LEU A 157 12.55 5.45 15.75
N GLY A 158 13.22 5.53 16.90
CA GLY A 158 13.67 6.82 17.45
C GLY A 158 14.56 7.57 16.45
N ARG A 159 15.59 6.89 15.93
CA ARG A 159 16.48 7.47 14.89
C ARG A 159 15.73 7.90 13.64
N ALA A 160 14.75 7.09 13.21
CA ALA A 160 13.97 7.40 12.03
C ALA A 160 13.08 8.64 12.22
N ARG A 161 12.45 8.79 13.40
CA ARG A 161 11.66 9.99 13.74
C ARG A 161 12.50 11.25 13.78
N ASP A 162 13.70 11.18 14.35
CA ASP A 162 14.65 12.29 14.36
C ASP A 162 15.02 12.73 12.93
N MET A 163 15.20 11.78 12.01
CA MET A 163 15.53 12.07 10.60
C MET A 163 14.35 12.65 9.81
N VAL A 164 13.12 12.25 10.12
CA VAL A 164 11.91 12.76 9.45
C VAL A 164 11.45 14.10 10.04
N GLY A 165 11.84 14.43 11.28
CA GLY A 165 11.42 15.64 11.98
C GLY A 165 10.03 15.52 12.61
N ASP A 166 9.64 14.31 13.00
CA ASP A 166 8.32 13.95 13.55
C ASP A 166 8.38 13.71 15.08
N ALA A 167 9.27 14.45 15.76
CA ALA A 167 9.58 14.29 17.18
C ALA A 167 8.52 14.93 18.10
#